data_AF-A0A7I9YHT6-F1
#
_entry.id   AF-A0A7I9YHT6-F1
#
_cell.length_a   1.000
_cell.length_b   1.000
_cell.length_c   1.000
_cell.angle_alpha   90.00
_cell.angle_beta   90.00
_cell.angle_gamma   90.00
#
_symmetry.space_group_name_H-M   'P 1'
#
loop_
_entity.id
_entity.type
_entity.pdbx_description
1 polymer ?
#
loop_
_entity_poly.entity_id
_entity_poly.type
_entity_poly.pdbx_seq_one_letter_code
_entity_poly.pdbx_strand_id
1 'polypeptide(L)'
;MSFVVAGPAAVAAAAANLAGIGTAIGSANAAAAAPTTESLAPSADQVSNVVASVFSNHAQEYQNFSAQMAAFHENLVQALNAGAQAYAAAEELNAKQTGINAPVQSLLGGP
;
A
#
# COMPACT_ATOMS: atom_id res chain seq x y z
N MET A 1 2.03 -11.86 31.55
CA MET A 1 2.60 -10.98 30.50
C MET A 1 1.85 -11.27 29.22
N SER A 2 1.38 -10.24 28.52
CA SER A 2 0.75 -10.41 27.20
C SER A 2 1.86 -10.45 26.15
N PHE A 3 1.97 -11.56 25.41
CA PHE A 3 2.87 -11.66 24.27
C PHE A 3 2.14 -11.14 23.04
N VAL A 4 2.68 -10.12 22.39
CA VAL A 4 2.24 -9.72 21.06
C VAL A 4 2.96 -10.60 20.06
N VAL A 5 2.23 -11.50 19.41
CA VAL A 5 2.71 -12.23 18.24
C VAL A 5 2.42 -11.34 17.04
N ALA A 6 3.46 -10.75 16.46
CA ALA A 6 3.34 -10.19 15.12
C ALA A 6 3.09 -11.37 14.16
N GLY A 7 2.29 -11.20 13.11
CA GLY A 7 2.14 -12.20 12.06
C GLY A 7 2.86 -11.73 10.81
N PRO A 8 4.19 -11.87 10.68
CA PRO A 8 4.95 -11.24 9.59
C PRO A 8 4.48 -11.70 8.21
N ALA A 9 4.18 -12.99 8.09
CA ALA A 9 3.64 -13.58 6.87
C ALA A 9 2.27 -12.99 6.50
N ALA A 10 1.40 -12.71 7.48
CA ALA A 10 0.10 -12.09 7.25
C ALA A 10 0.25 -10.63 6.79
N VAL A 11 1.20 -9.89 7.37
CA VAL A 11 1.51 -8.51 6.94
C VAL A 11 2.08 -8.48 5.52
N ALA A 12 2.99 -9.40 5.18
CA ALA A 12 3.52 -9.52 3.83
C ALA A 12 2.44 -9.88 2.80
N ALA A 13 1.54 -10.81 3.14
CA ALA A 13 0.40 -11.15 2.30
C ALA A 13 -0.55 -9.96 2.09
N ALA A 14 -0.82 -9.19 3.16
CA ALA A 14 -1.61 -7.96 3.05
C ALA A 14 -0.92 -6.91 2.16
N ALA A 15 0.40 -6.73 2.26
CA ALA A 15 1.16 -5.84 1.41
C ALA A 15 1.08 -6.26 -0.08
N ALA A 16 1.16 -7.56 -0.37
CA ALA A 16 1.00 -8.07 -1.74
C ALA A 16 -0.42 -7.83 -2.29
N ASN A 17 -1.45 -8.05 -1.48
CA ASN A 17 -2.83 -7.73 -1.87
C ASN A 17 -3.01 -6.23 -2.14
N LEU A 18 -2.47 -5.37 -1.28
CA LEU A 18 -2.50 -3.92 -1.47
C LEU A 18 -1.76 -3.50 -2.74
N ALA A 19 -0.63 -4.12 -3.06
CA ALA A 19 0.06 -3.88 -4.33
C ALA A 19 -0.85 -4.17 -5.53
N GLY A 20 -1.55 -5.31 -5.51
CA GLY A 20 -2.53 -5.67 -6.55
C GLY A 20 -3.69 -4.67 -6.66
N ILE A 21 -4.22 -4.19 -5.54
CA ILE A 21 -5.24 -3.12 -5.51
C ILE A 21 -4.69 -1.83 -6.13
N GLY A 22 -3.46 -1.44 -5.80
CA GLY A 22 -2.79 -0.27 -6.37
C GLY A 22 -2.68 -0.37 -7.90
N THR A 23 -2.30 -1.53 -8.42
CA THR A 23 -2.26 -1.79 -9.87
C THR A 23 -3.65 -1.68 -10.52
N ALA A 24 -4.69 -2.22 -9.88
CA ALA A 24 -6.05 -2.15 -10.40
C ALA A 24 -6.56 -0.70 -10.46
N ILE A 25 -6.29 0.09 -9.40
CA ILE A 25 -6.64 1.52 -9.36
C ILE A 25 -5.87 2.29 -10.42
N GLY A 26 -4.56 2.07 -10.56
CA GLY A 26 -3.75 2.73 -11.59
C GLY A 26 -4.25 2.44 -13.01
N SER A 27 -4.65 1.20 -13.27
CA SER A 27 -5.22 0.80 -14.56
C SER A 27 -6.56 1.49 -14.84
N ALA A 28 -7.42 1.60 -13.82
CA ALA A 28 -8.69 2.30 -13.93
C ALA A 28 -8.50 3.81 -14.18
N ASN A 29 -7.56 4.46 -13.47
CA ASN A 29 -7.25 5.88 -13.68
C ASN A 29 -6.71 6.15 -15.08
N ALA A 30 -5.83 5.28 -15.58
CA ALA A 30 -5.31 5.37 -16.94
C ALA A 30 -6.42 5.21 -18.00
N ALA A 31 -7.33 4.24 -17.82
CA ALA A 31 -8.46 4.03 -18.72
C ALA A 31 -9.44 5.21 -18.70
N ALA A 32 -9.60 5.88 -17.56
CA ALA A 32 -10.49 7.02 -17.40
C ALA A 32 -9.91 8.35 -17.91
N ALA A 33 -8.58 8.45 -18.09
CA ALA A 33 -7.91 9.72 -18.38
C ALA A 33 -8.47 10.44 -19.62
N ALA A 34 -8.25 9.88 -20.81
CA ALA A 34 -8.72 10.47 -22.06
C ALA A 34 -10.25 10.76 -22.08
N PRO A 35 -11.15 9.80 -21.78
CA PRO A 35 -12.59 10.04 -21.90
C PRO A 35 -13.13 11.07 -20.91
N THR A 36 -12.42 11.37 -19.81
CA THR A 36 -12.85 12.38 -18.84
C THR A 36 -12.20 13.75 -19.06
N THR A 37 -10.97 13.81 -19.58
CA THR A 37 -10.30 15.09 -19.86
C THR A 37 -10.72 15.70 -21.19
N GLU A 38 -11.16 14.89 -22.14
CA GLU A 38 -11.54 15.32 -23.50
C GLU A 38 -13.06 15.41 -23.68
N SER A 39 -13.80 15.66 -22.61
CA SER A 39 -15.27 15.77 -22.65
C SER A 39 -15.73 16.86 -23.62
N LEU A 40 -16.52 16.49 -24.61
CA LEU A 40 -17.06 17.39 -25.63
C LEU A 40 -18.36 18.03 -25.13
N ALA A 41 -18.55 19.31 -25.45
CA ALA A 41 -19.80 20.01 -25.14
C ALA A 41 -20.98 19.36 -25.90
N PRO A 42 -22.11 19.06 -25.21
CA PRO A 42 -23.27 18.42 -25.84
C PRO A 42 -24.03 19.36 -26.81
N SER A 43 -23.73 20.65 -26.78
CA SER A 43 -24.25 21.68 -27.69
C SER A 43 -23.27 22.84 -27.81
N ALA A 44 -23.36 23.61 -28.90
CA ALA A 44 -22.43 24.71 -29.18
C ALA A 44 -22.67 25.97 -28.33
N ASP A 45 -23.66 25.95 -27.45
CA ASP A 45 -23.97 27.07 -26.59
C ASP A 45 -22.87 27.31 -25.54
N GLN A 46 -22.78 28.55 -25.06
CA GLN A 46 -21.76 28.95 -24.12
C GLN A 46 -21.84 28.18 -22.79
N VAL A 47 -23.04 27.80 -22.34
CA VAL A 47 -23.22 27.07 -21.07
C VAL A 47 -22.68 25.66 -21.21
N SER A 48 -23.03 24.94 -22.28
CA SER A 48 -22.50 23.60 -22.58
C SER A 48 -20.98 23.57 -22.68
N ASN A 49 -20.37 24.57 -23.33
CA ASN A 49 -18.92 24.67 -23.42
C ASN A 49 -18.26 24.92 -22.05
N VAL A 50 -18.85 25.78 -21.23
CA VAL A 50 -18.35 26.05 -19.87
C VAL A 50 -18.47 24.80 -19.00
N VAL A 51 -19.60 24.08 -19.06
CA VAL A 51 -19.81 22.85 -18.30
C VAL A 51 -18.80 21.78 -18.71
N ALA A 52 -18.56 21.57 -20.02
CA ALA A 52 -17.54 20.65 -20.51
C ALA A 52 -16.14 21.01 -19.97
N SER A 53 -15.77 22.29 -20.01
CA SER A 53 -14.50 22.79 -19.48
C SER A 53 -14.33 22.53 -17.98
N VAL A 54 -15.38 22.71 -17.17
CA VAL A 54 -15.35 22.39 -15.73
C VAL A 54 -15.05 20.91 -15.49
N PHE A 55 -15.71 20.01 -16.23
CA PHE A 55 -15.45 18.57 -16.10
C PHE A 55 -14.03 18.20 -16.55
N SER A 56 -13.57 18.74 -17.68
CA SER A 56 -12.20 18.51 -18.16
C SER A 56 -11.15 18.99 -17.17
N ASN A 57 -11.31 20.18 -16.58
CA ASN A 57 -10.39 20.72 -15.59
C ASN A 57 -10.39 19.85 -14.32
N HIS A 58 -11.57 19.46 -13.84
CA HIS A 58 -11.67 18.56 -12.68
C HIS A 58 -11.01 17.21 -12.94
N ALA A 59 -11.17 16.64 -14.14
CA ALA A 59 -10.53 15.40 -14.53
C ALA A 59 -8.99 15.53 -14.55
N GLN A 60 -8.44 16.65 -15.04
CA GLN A 60 -7.00 16.90 -15.02
C GLN A 60 -6.45 17.02 -13.58
N GLU A 61 -7.15 17.74 -12.71
CA GLU A 61 -6.80 17.83 -11.29
C GLU A 61 -6.86 16.46 -10.60
N TYR A 62 -7.90 15.67 -10.90
CA TYR A 62 -8.03 14.30 -10.41
C TYR A 62 -6.86 13.44 -10.85
N GLN A 63 -6.45 13.49 -12.13
CA GLN A 63 -5.32 12.71 -12.62
C GLN A 63 -4.01 13.07 -11.90
N ASN A 64 -3.75 14.37 -11.69
CA ASN A 64 -2.59 14.84 -10.94
C ASN A 64 -2.61 14.38 -9.46
N PHE A 65 -3.77 14.43 -8.83
CA PHE A 65 -3.96 13.92 -7.47
C PHE A 65 -3.78 12.39 -7.42
N SER A 66 -4.31 11.68 -8.40
CA SER A 66 -4.22 10.22 -8.48
C SER A 66 -2.78 9.72 -8.59
N ALA A 67 -1.92 10.46 -9.31
CA ALA A 67 -0.50 10.17 -9.41
C ALA A 67 0.23 10.33 -8.06
N GLN A 68 -0.11 11.36 -7.29
CA GLN A 68 0.42 11.55 -5.92
C GLN A 68 -0.04 10.42 -4.99
N MET A 69 -1.31 10.02 -5.09
CA MET A 69 -1.84 8.89 -4.32
C MET A 69 -1.18 7.56 -4.68
N ALA A 70 -0.88 7.33 -5.96
CA ALA A 70 -0.15 6.14 -6.40
C ALA A 70 1.25 6.07 -5.75
N ALA A 71 1.99 7.17 -5.76
CA ALA A 71 3.30 7.24 -5.11
C ALA A 71 3.21 7.02 -3.59
N PHE A 72 2.21 7.61 -2.93
CA PHE A 72 1.96 7.36 -1.51
C PHE A 72 1.65 5.88 -1.23
N HIS A 73 0.79 5.27 -2.05
CA HIS A 73 0.39 3.87 -1.92
C HIS A 73 1.59 2.91 -2.09
N GLU A 74 2.49 3.20 -3.03
CA GLU A 74 3.74 2.45 -3.17
C GLU A 74 4.62 2.53 -1.91
N ASN A 75 4.79 3.72 -1.34
CA ASN A 75 5.52 3.90 -0.10
C ASN A 75 4.86 3.14 1.08
N LEU A 76 3.53 3.13 1.15
CA LEU A 76 2.78 2.38 2.15
C LEU A 76 3.05 0.87 2.03
N VAL A 77 2.98 0.32 0.81
CA VAL A 77 3.27 -1.11 0.55
C VAL A 77 4.72 -1.44 0.91
N GLN A 78 5.67 -0.56 0.57
CA GLN A 78 7.08 -0.74 0.95
C GLN A 78 7.27 -0.75 2.47
N ALA A 79 6.63 0.18 3.19
CA ALA A 79 6.69 0.27 4.64
C ALA A 79 6.12 -0.99 5.32
N LEU A 80 5.01 -1.54 4.80
CA LEU A 80 4.43 -2.78 5.30
C LEU A 80 5.37 -3.98 5.10
N ASN A 81 5.99 -4.09 3.92
CA ASN A 81 6.97 -5.14 3.66
C ASN A 81 8.20 -5.03 4.57
N ALA A 82 8.72 -3.81 4.76
CA ALA A 82 9.84 -3.56 5.67
C ALA A 82 9.49 -3.93 7.11
N GLY A 83 8.29 -3.56 7.57
CA GLY A 83 7.78 -3.94 8.89
C GLY A 83 7.65 -5.45 9.07
N ALA A 84 7.11 -6.15 8.06
CA ALA A 84 7.03 -7.61 8.08
C ALA A 84 8.42 -8.25 8.22
N GLN A 85 9.40 -7.79 7.44
CA GLN A 85 10.78 -8.29 7.53
C GLN A 85 11.39 -8.03 8.90
N ALA A 86 11.18 -6.83 9.48
CA ALA A 86 11.69 -6.48 10.80
C ALA A 86 11.13 -7.41 11.89
N TYR A 87 9.82 -7.70 11.86
CA TYR A 87 9.22 -8.64 12.82
C TYR A 87 9.71 -10.07 12.62
N ALA A 88 9.84 -10.55 11.38
CA ALA A 88 10.38 -11.87 11.10
C ALA A 88 11.82 -12.03 11.61
N ALA A 89 12.67 -11.01 11.41
CA ALA A 89 14.04 -11.01 11.91
C ALA A 89 14.09 -11.02 13.45
N ALA A 90 13.19 -10.29 14.12
CA ALA A 90 13.10 -10.29 15.57
C ALA A 90 12.71 -11.67 16.13
N GLU A 91 11.75 -12.36 15.49
CA GLU A 91 11.37 -13.73 15.87
C GLU A 91 12.53 -14.72 15.71
N GLU A 92 13.28 -14.64 14.61
CA GLU A 92 14.45 -15.48 14.38
C GLU A 92 15.56 -15.26 15.43
N LEU A 93 15.86 -14.00 15.75
CA LEU A 93 16.85 -13.65 16.77
C LEU A 93 16.44 -14.15 18.16
N ASN A 94 15.18 -13.97 18.54
CA ASN A 94 14.65 -14.46 19.81
C ASN A 94 14.75 -15.99 19.90
N ALA A 95 14.35 -16.72 18.83
CA ALA A 95 14.45 -18.18 18.78
C ALA A 95 15.90 -18.68 18.90
N LYS A 96 16.85 -18.02 18.22
CA LYS A 96 18.29 -18.32 18.33
C LYS A 96 18.81 -18.14 19.76
N GLN A 97 18.43 -17.04 20.41
CA GLN A 97 18.89 -16.74 21.77
C GLN A 97 18.36 -17.75 22.81
N THR A 98 17.12 -18.22 22.64
CA THR A 98 16.57 -19.32 23.46
C THR A 98 17.38 -20.62 23.25
N GLY A 99 17.73 -20.95 22.01
CA GLY A 99 18.56 -22.12 21.70
C GLY A 99 19.97 -22.07 22.28
N ILE A 100 20.60 -20.89 22.30
CA ILE A 100 21.93 -20.68 22.91
C ILE A 100 21.88 -20.86 24.43
N ASN A 101 20.83 -20.34 25.09
CA ASN A 101 20.70 -20.43 26.54
C ASN A 101 20.24 -21.82 27.04
N ALA A 102 19.70 -22.67 26.17
CA ALA A 102 19.23 -24.01 26.54
C ALA A 102 20.31 -24.90 27.21
N PRO A 103 21.54 -25.06 26.67
CA PRO A 103 22.60 -25.83 27.33
C PRO A 103 23.07 -25.19 28.65
N VAL A 104 23.08 -23.85 28.75
CA VAL A 104 23.44 -23.15 30.00
C VAL A 104 22.40 -23.39 31.09
N GLN A 105 21.11 -23.41 30.74
CA GLN A 105 20.01 -23.74 31.67
C GLN A 105 20.04 -25.21 32.10
N SER A 106 20.45 -26.11 31.21
CA SER A 106 20.66 -27.53 31.53
C SER A 106 21.85 -27.76 32.49
N LEU A 107 22.89 -26.92 32.43
CA LEU A 107 24.07 -27.02 33.30
C LEU A 107 23.87 -26.38 34.67
N LEU A 108 23.06 -25.32 34.75
CA LEU A 108 22.79 -24.60 35.99
C LEU A 108 21.71 -25.28 36.85
N GLY A 109 21.29 -26.50 36.50
CA GLY A 109 20.33 -27.27 37.28
C GLY A 109 19.03 -26.50 37.48
N GLY A 110 18.43 -26.00 36.39
CA GLY A 110 17.11 -25.36 36.44
C GLY A 110 16.07 -26.21 37.18
N PRO A 111 14.90 -25.66 37.52
CA PRO A 111 13.81 -26.50 38.05
C PRO A 111 13.52 -27.70 37.14
#